data_AF-A0A7K6IQA4-F1
#
_entry.id   AF-A0A7K6IQA4-F1
#
_cell.length_a   1.000
_cell.length_b   1.000
_cell.length_c   1.000
_cell.angle_alpha   90.00
_cell.angle_beta   90.00
_cell.angle_gamma   90.00
#
_symmetry.space_group_name_H-M   'P 1'
#
loop_
_entity.id
_entity.type
_entity.pdbx_description
1 polymer ?
#
loop_
_entity_poly.entity_id
_entity_poly.type
_entity_poly.pdbx_seq_one_letter_code
_entity_poly.pdbx_strand_id
1 'polypeptide(L)' 'RRIHMAERPHKCRDCGKSFTSSSKLTVHRRIHTGERPYKCGECGKGFRSRSHLTHHQMSHTTERPHEC' A
#
# COMPACT_ATOMS: atom_id res chain seq x y z
N ARG A 1 -14.28 28.62 12.58
CA ARG A 1 -14.23 27.48 11.65
C ARG A 1 -12.76 27.22 11.28
N ARG A 2 -12.02 26.48 12.12
CA ARG A 2 -10.60 26.17 11.89
C ARG A 2 -10.56 25.09 10.82
N ILE A 3 -10.33 25.50 9.58
CA ILE A 3 -10.20 24.63 8.43
C ILE A 3 -9.12 23.61 8.82
N HIS A 4 -9.47 22.33 8.82
CA HIS A 4 -8.52 21.26 9.03
C HIS A 4 -7.60 21.23 7.81
N MET A 5 -6.65 22.17 7.75
CA MET A 5 -5.49 22.07 6.87
C MET A 5 -4.72 20.87 7.39
N ALA A 6 -5.07 19.69 6.90
CA ALA A 6 -4.16 18.57 6.95
C ALA A 6 -2.95 19.05 6.14
N GLU A 7 -2.01 19.71 6.82
CA GLU A 7 -0.72 20.03 6.24
C GLU A 7 -0.14 18.69 5.83
N ARG A 8 -0.13 18.47 4.52
CA ARG A 8 0.41 17.29 3.89
C ARG A 8 1.72 17.77 3.24
N PRO A 9 2.78 17.99 4.04
CA PRO A 9 4.02 18.60 3.54
C PRO A 9 4.71 17.73 2.49
N HIS A 10 4.39 16.43 2.45
CA HIS A 10 5.01 15.48 1.55
C HIS A 10 4.25 15.38 0.22
N LYS A 11 4.61 16.22 -0.74
CA LYS A 11 4.03 16.23 -2.10
C LYS A 11 4.77 15.29 -3.05
N CYS A 12 4.02 14.48 -3.79
CA CYS A 12 4.52 13.69 -4.90
C CYS A 12 4.80 14.62 -6.10
N ARG A 13 6.01 14.55 -6.65
CA ARG A 13 6.42 15.38 -7.80
C ARG A 13 5.82 14.86 -9.11
N ASP A 14 5.55 13.56 -9.21
CA ASP A 14 5.05 12.93 -10.43
C ASP A 14 3.57 13.23 -10.70
N CYS A 15 2.74 13.33 -9.65
CA CYS A 15 1.28 13.53 -9.79
C CYS A 15 0.69 14.63 -8.90
N GLY A 16 1.52 15.35 -8.14
CA GLY A 16 1.09 16.44 -7.28
C GLY A 16 0.33 16.05 -6.00
N LYS A 17 0.06 14.76 -5.76
CA LYS A 17 -0.65 14.29 -4.54
C LYS A 17 0.18 14.53 -3.29
N SER A 18 -0.45 15.09 -2.26
CA SER A 18 0.19 15.34 -0.97
C SER A 18 -0.12 14.25 0.06
N PHE A 19 0.79 13.99 1.00
CA PHE A 19 0.69 12.98 2.05
C PHE A 19 1.06 13.57 3.41
N THR A 20 0.47 13.02 4.47
CA THR A 20 0.71 13.44 5.86
C THR A 20 2.07 12.99 6.40
N SER A 21 2.72 12.02 5.74
CA SER A 21 4.04 11.51 6.16
C SER A 21 4.87 11.10 4.94
N SER A 22 6.20 11.17 5.10
CA SER A 22 7.17 10.76 4.09
C SER A 22 7.02 9.28 3.74
N SER A 23 6.78 8.39 4.71
CA SER A 23 6.58 6.96 4.47
C SER A 23 5.39 6.68 3.53
N LYS A 24 4.29 7.43 3.69
CA LYS A 24 3.12 7.32 2.78
C LYS A 24 3.46 7.81 1.38
N LEU A 25 4.23 8.90 1.26
CA LEU A 25 4.73 9.37 -0.03
C LEU A 25 5.66 8.35 -0.70
N THR A 26 6.58 7.73 0.05
CA THR A 26 7.50 6.71 -0.49
C THR A 26 6.76 5.49 -1.00
N VAL A 27 5.80 4.96 -0.23
CA VAL A 27 4.93 3.86 -0.68
C VAL A 27 4.11 4.27 -1.90
N HIS A 28 3.62 5.51 -1.93
CA HIS A 28 2.91 6.04 -3.08
C HIS A 28 3.80 6.11 -4.33
N ARG A 29 5.07 6.53 -4.24
CA ARG A 29 5.96 6.61 -5.40
C ARG A 29 6.14 5.26 -6.11
N ARG A 30 6.00 4.14 -5.39
CA ARG A 30 6.01 2.78 -5.98
C ARG A 30 4.88 2.55 -6.99
N ILE A 31 3.83 3.38 -7.01
CA ILE A 31 2.81 3.29 -8.06
C ILE A 31 3.36 3.74 -9.42
N HIS A 32 4.27 4.71 -9.42
CA HIS A 32 4.84 5.30 -10.63
C HIS A 32 5.99 4.45 -11.17
N THR A 33 6.81 3.90 -10.26
CA THR A 33 7.93 3.02 -10.65
C THR A 33 7.50 1.58 -10.92
N GLY A 34 6.29 1.18 -10.52
CA GLY A 34 5.83 -0.20 -10.60
C GLY A 34 6.48 -1.15 -9.60
N GLU A 35 7.33 -0.64 -8.69
CA GLU A 35 8.02 -1.47 -7.70
C GLU A 35 7.03 -2.21 -6.77
N ARG A 36 7.27 -3.51 -6.64
CA ARG A 36 6.49 -4.41 -5.79
C ARG A 36 7.42 -5.24 -4.91
N PRO A 37 8.01 -4.63 -3.86
CA PRO A 37 8.98 -5.32 -3.02
C PRO A 37 8.36 -6.41 -2.16
N TYR A 38 7.05 -6.35 -1.89
CA TYR A 38 6.36 -7.35 -1.09
C TYR A 38 5.69 -8.37 -2.01
N LYS A 39 6.22 -9.58 -2.08
CA LYS A 39 5.63 -10.66 -2.89
C LYS A 39 4.90 -11.65 -1.98
N CYS A 40 3.75 -12.13 -2.44
CA CYS A 40 3.07 -13.25 -1.83
C CYS A 40 3.87 -14.53 -2.12
N GLY A 41 4.16 -15.31 -1.07
CA GLY A 41 4.85 -16.59 -1.22
C GLY A 41 3.99 -17.69 -1.83
N GLU A 42 2.66 -17.61 -1.69
CA GLU A 42 1.72 -18.63 -2.17
C GLU A 42 1.42 -18.50 -3.67
N CYS A 43 1.18 -17.27 -4.16
CA CYS A 43 0.81 -17.04 -5.57
C CYS A 43 1.77 -16.13 -6.34
N GLY A 44 2.87 -15.67 -5.73
CA GLY A 44 3.85 -14.79 -6.37
C GLY A 44 3.40 -13.35 -6.60
N LYS A 45 2.15 -13.00 -6.27
CA LYS A 45 1.59 -11.65 -6.51
C LYS A 45 2.35 -10.57 -5.72
N GLY A 46 2.75 -9.51 -6.42
CA GLY A 46 3.51 -8.39 -5.84
C GLY A 46 2.63 -7.23 -5.33
N PHE A 47 3.05 -6.61 -4.23
CA PHE A 47 2.36 -5.52 -3.53
C PHE A 47 3.31 -4.37 -3.20
N ARG A 48 2.75 -3.16 -3.16
CA ARG A 48 3.50 -1.92 -2.90
C ARG A 48 3.69 -1.63 -1.41
N SER A 49 2.88 -2.24 -0.54
CA SER A 49 2.93 -2.08 0.92
C SER A 49 2.74 -3.42 1.64
N ARG A 50 3.28 -3.53 2.85
CA ARG A 50 3.14 -4.74 3.70
C ARG A 50 1.69 -4.99 4.09
N SER A 51 0.94 -3.94 4.47
CA SER A 51 -0.48 -4.07 4.86
C SER A 51 -1.34 -4.65 3.75
N HIS A 52 -1.10 -4.30 2.48
CA HIS A 52 -1.82 -4.90 1.35
C HIS A 52 -1.43 -6.36 1.12
N LEU A 53 -0.15 -6.72 1.29
CA LEU A 53 0.28 -8.11 1.25
C LEU A 53 -0.40 -8.93 2.35
N THR A 54 -0.39 -8.44 3.60
CA THR A 54 -1.02 -9.13 4.72
C THR A 54 -2.51 -9.35 4.50
N HIS A 55 -3.24 -8.32 4.08
CA HIS A 55 -4.66 -8.47 3.74
C HIS A 55 -4.89 -9.48 2.62
N HIS A 56 -4.02 -9.48 1.60
CA HIS A 56 -4.08 -10.48 0.54
C HIS A 56 -3.77 -11.90 1.03
N GLN A 57 -2.82 -12.09 1.94
CA GLN A 57 -2.55 -13.42 2.50
C GLN A 57 -3.77 -13.99 3.24
N MET A 58 -4.59 -13.13 3.85
CA MET A 58 -5.84 -13.57 4.45
C MET A 58 -6.84 -14.14 3.43
N SER A 59 -6.81 -13.69 2.16
CA SER A 59 -7.68 -14.29 1.15
C SER A 59 -7.26 -15.71 0.78
N HIS A 60 -5.98 -16.05 0.91
CA HIS A 60 -5.52 -17.44 0.72
C HIS A 60 -5.93 -18.32 1.89
N THR A 61 -6.01 -17.77 3.11
CA THR A 61 -6.52 -18.54 4.26
C THR A 61 -8.01 -18.84 4.15
N THR A 62 -8.81 -18.03 3.46
CA THR A 62 -10.21 -18.37 3.14
C THR A 62 -10.35 -19.40 2.03
N GLU A 63 -9.24 -19.72 1.33
CA GLU A 63 -9.16 -20.77 0.32
C GLU A 63 -8.60 -22.09 0.90
N ARG A 64 -8.14 -22.09 2.16
CA ARG A 64 -7.84 -23.32 2.88
C ARG A 64 -9.14 -23.83 3.49
N PRO A 65 -9.55 -25.06 3.17
CA PRO A 65 -10.93 -25.48 3.30
C PRO A 65 -11.35 -25.43 4.76
N HIS A 66 -12.59 -24.97 4.97
CA HIS A 66 -13.41 -25.55 6.04
C HIS A 66 -13.42 -27.07 5.77
N GLU A 67 -12.44 -27.79 6.31
CA GLU A 67 -12.61 -29.22 6.57
C GLU A 67 -13.70 -29.30 7.63
N CYS A 68 -14.89 -29.66 7.18
CA CYS A 68 -15.94 -30.21 8.02
C CYS A 68 -15.74 -31.72 8.11
#